data_AF-A0A917V6Q8-F1
#
_entry.id   AF-A0A917V6Q8-F1
#
_cell.length_a   1.000
_cell.length_b   1.000
_cell.length_c   1.000
_cell.angle_alpha   90.00
_cell.angle_beta   90.00
_cell.angle_gamma   90.00
#
_symmetry.space_group_name_H-M   'P 1'
#
loop_
_entity.id
_entity.type
_entity.pdbx_description
1 polymer ?
#
loop_
_entity_poly.entity_id
_entity_poly.type
_entity_poly.pdbx_seq_one_letter_code
_entity_poly.pdbx_strand_id
1 'polypeptide(L)'
;MPEGQAGQAAGNDPKREERRRIRRRRRLRLKVALLGRSRGGQTSKIHFAADRKCRPLGLVLTAGQAADGPQFIPVLAKVRVRGPVGRPRTRPGAVAGDKAYSSRGNRTYLRKRQIKAVIPEKKDQAANRKKKGSRGGRPVGHDADLYKERNTVERLINKLKAWRGIATRYDKTPESYLAGLHLRASMIWIKDLTQTA
;
A
#
# COMPACT_ATOMS: atom_id res chain seq x y z
N MET A 1 42.54 -33.87 41.98
CA MET A 1 42.38 -32.39 41.93
C MET A 1 42.03 -32.00 40.49
N PRO A 2 40.78 -31.62 40.17
CA PRO A 2 40.41 -31.19 38.84
C PRO A 2 40.57 -29.67 38.71
N GLU A 3 41.33 -29.21 37.72
CA GLU A 3 41.41 -27.80 37.36
C GLU A 3 40.14 -27.39 36.60
N GLY A 4 39.33 -26.54 37.23
CA GLY A 4 38.13 -25.98 36.62
C GLY A 4 38.51 -25.00 35.50
N GLN A 5 38.09 -25.31 34.28
CA GLN A 5 38.06 -24.32 33.19
C GLN A 5 37.00 -23.26 33.51
N ALA A 6 37.48 -22.09 33.96
CA ALA A 6 36.67 -20.90 34.10
C ALA A 6 36.10 -20.50 32.72
N GLY A 7 34.77 -20.52 32.62
CA GLY A 7 34.05 -19.99 31.48
C GLY A 7 34.44 -18.52 31.25
N GLN A 8 35.02 -18.24 30.08
CA GLN A 8 35.31 -16.87 29.65
C GLN A 8 33.99 -16.08 29.58
N ALA A 9 33.83 -15.15 30.53
CA ALA A 9 32.78 -14.16 30.52
C ALA A 9 32.85 -13.38 29.19
N ALA A 10 31.74 -13.36 28.46
CA ALA A 10 31.58 -12.62 27.22
C ALA A 10 31.71 -11.10 27.49
N GLY A 11 32.96 -10.62 27.50
CA GLY A 11 33.32 -9.22 27.70
C GLY A 11 32.66 -8.30 26.68
N ASN A 12 32.17 -7.18 27.18
CA ASN A 12 31.42 -6.19 26.42
C ASN A 12 32.36 -5.43 25.47
N ASP A 13 32.52 -5.91 24.23
CA ASP A 13 33.39 -5.28 23.21
C ASP A 13 32.87 -3.88 22.82
N PRO A 14 33.57 -2.79 23.17
CA PRO A 14 33.12 -1.41 22.92
C PRO A 14 32.99 -1.09 21.42
N LYS A 15 33.79 -1.73 20.55
CA LYS A 15 33.66 -1.58 19.09
C LYS A 15 32.37 -2.22 18.58
N ARG A 16 31.96 -3.34 19.19
CA ARG A 16 30.70 -4.02 18.88
C ARG A 16 29.50 -3.20 19.36
N GLU A 17 29.59 -2.59 20.52
CA GLU A 17 28.56 -1.68 21.05
C GLU A 17 28.38 -0.44 20.18
N GLU A 18 29.48 0.21 19.77
CA GLU A 18 29.43 1.38 18.89
C GLU A 18 28.81 1.04 17.52
N ARG A 19 29.19 -0.10 16.92
CA ARG A 19 28.55 -0.61 15.69
C ARG A 19 27.06 -0.85 15.88
N ARG A 20 26.63 -1.37 17.04
CA ARG A 20 25.21 -1.57 17.36
C ARG A 20 24.48 -0.21 17.48
N ARG A 21 25.09 0.77 18.13
CA ARG A 21 24.56 2.14 18.28
C ARG A 21 24.34 2.82 16.93
N ILE A 22 25.35 2.80 16.05
CA ILE A 22 25.26 3.35 14.69
C ILE A 22 24.15 2.65 13.89
N ARG A 23 24.07 1.32 13.93
CA ARG A 23 23.03 0.55 13.23
C ARG A 23 21.63 0.89 13.74
N ARG A 24 21.44 1.03 15.06
CA ARG A 24 20.16 1.44 15.67
C ARG A 24 19.76 2.84 15.22
N ARG A 25 20.67 3.81 15.28
CA ARG A 25 20.43 5.20 14.82
C ARG A 25 20.03 5.23 13.33
N ARG A 26 20.75 4.50 12.47
CA ARG A 26 20.42 4.40 11.04
C ARG A 26 19.05 3.78 10.81
N ARG A 27 18.71 2.70 11.53
CA ARG A 27 17.40 2.04 11.42
C ARG A 27 16.26 2.95 11.84
N LEU A 28 16.42 3.72 12.92
CA LEU A 28 15.44 4.70 13.38
C LEU A 28 15.25 5.82 12.33
N ARG A 29 16.34 6.36 11.79
CA ARG A 29 16.28 7.38 10.73
C ARG A 29 15.53 6.89 9.50
N LEU A 30 15.78 5.66 9.05
CA LEU A 30 15.06 5.07 7.91
C LEU A 30 13.58 4.83 8.20
N LYS A 31 13.25 4.40 9.43
CA LYS A 31 11.86 4.22 9.87
C LYS A 31 11.09 5.55 9.81
N VAL A 32 11.68 6.63 10.33
CA VAL A 32 11.09 7.98 10.27
C VAL A 32 10.95 8.44 8.82
N ALA A 33 11.95 8.18 7.97
CA ALA A 33 11.90 8.53 6.55
C ALA A 33 10.87 7.73 5.71
N LEU A 34 10.18 6.75 6.32
CA LEU A 34 9.41 5.71 5.64
C LEU A 34 10.21 5.04 4.52
N LEU A 35 11.50 4.81 4.74
CA LEU A 35 12.39 4.10 3.83
C LEU A 35 12.63 2.68 4.33
N GLY A 36 12.53 1.75 3.39
CA GLY A 36 12.45 0.33 3.67
C GLY A 36 13.35 -0.49 2.77
N ARG A 37 13.93 -1.57 3.29
CA ARG A 37 14.71 -2.49 2.44
C ARG A 37 13.79 -3.29 1.53
N SER A 38 14.00 -3.17 0.23
CA SER A 38 13.34 -3.93 -0.82
C SER A 38 14.40 -4.53 -1.77
N ARG A 39 13.97 -5.28 -2.79
CA ARG A 39 14.88 -5.77 -3.85
C ARG A 39 15.62 -4.64 -4.58
N GLY A 40 14.99 -3.47 -4.72
CA GLY A 40 15.59 -2.28 -5.33
C GLY A 40 16.35 -1.38 -4.35
N GLY A 41 16.73 -1.87 -3.18
CA GLY A 41 17.40 -1.07 -2.15
C GLY A 41 16.43 -0.38 -1.19
N GLN A 42 16.79 0.82 -0.71
CA GLN A 42 15.98 1.59 0.25
C GLN A 42 14.89 2.36 -0.48
N THR A 43 13.66 1.87 -0.39
CA THR A 43 12.52 2.40 -1.16
C THR A 43 11.31 2.65 -0.28
N SER A 44 10.27 3.20 -0.89
CA SER A 44 8.94 3.37 -0.31
C SER A 44 7.89 2.84 -1.26
N LYS A 45 6.70 2.64 -0.73
CA LYS A 45 5.53 2.23 -1.50
C LYS A 45 4.45 3.28 -1.35
N ILE A 46 3.86 3.64 -2.49
CA ILE A 46 2.67 4.48 -2.55
C ILE A 46 1.50 3.55 -2.82
N HIS A 47 0.53 3.55 -1.91
CA HIS A 47 -0.74 2.87 -2.06
C HIS A 47 -1.80 3.91 -2.37
N PHE A 48 -2.58 3.69 -3.41
CA PHE A 48 -3.57 4.68 -3.83
C PHE A 48 -4.80 4.07 -4.46
N ALA A 49 -5.89 4.83 -4.43
CA ALA A 49 -7.12 4.54 -5.15
C ALA A 49 -7.24 5.49 -6.34
N ALA A 50 -7.73 4.97 -7.46
CA ALA A 50 -8.03 5.73 -8.66
C ALA A 50 -9.51 5.63 -9.02
N ASP A 51 -10.06 6.65 -9.66
CA ASP A 51 -11.33 6.54 -10.37
C ASP A 51 -11.14 6.15 -11.85
N ARG A 52 -12.25 6.01 -12.58
CA ARG A 52 -12.25 5.63 -14.00
C ARG A 52 -11.56 6.64 -14.92
N LYS A 53 -11.44 7.91 -14.51
CA LYS A 53 -10.70 8.95 -15.25
C LYS A 53 -9.20 8.96 -14.93
N CYS A 54 -8.72 7.96 -14.19
CA CYS A 54 -7.35 7.87 -13.71
C CYS A 54 -6.99 9.07 -12.82
N ARG A 55 -7.91 9.47 -11.93
CA ARG A 55 -7.68 10.52 -10.93
C ARG A 55 -7.45 9.91 -9.56
N PRO A 56 -6.43 10.36 -8.81
CA PRO A 56 -6.15 9.84 -7.47
C PRO A 56 -7.24 10.26 -6.48
N LEU A 57 -7.78 9.30 -5.72
CA LEU A 57 -8.81 9.50 -4.70
C LEU A 57 -8.29 9.41 -3.27
N GLY A 58 -7.11 8.82 -3.07
CA GLY A 58 -6.49 8.64 -1.77
C GLY A 58 -5.07 8.12 -1.92
N LEU A 59 -4.16 8.59 -1.07
CA LEU A 59 -2.73 8.28 -1.10
C LEU A 59 -2.26 7.87 0.31
N VAL A 60 -1.53 6.77 0.40
CA VAL A 60 -0.88 6.31 1.64
C VAL A 60 0.56 5.93 1.29
N LEU A 61 1.53 6.47 2.03
CA LEU A 61 2.94 6.13 1.88
C LEU A 61 3.37 5.19 3.00
N THR A 62 4.14 4.18 2.64
CA THR A 62 4.76 3.26 3.59
C THR A 62 6.21 2.98 3.20
N ALA A 63 6.96 2.38 4.13
CA ALA A 63 8.27 1.84 3.82
C ALA A 63 8.22 0.73 2.76
N GLY A 64 9.30 0.58 1.98
CA GLY A 64 9.38 -0.31 0.81
C GLY A 64 9.07 -1.78 1.08
N GLN A 65 9.38 -2.30 2.27
CA GLN A 65 9.08 -3.69 2.66
C GLN A 65 7.61 -3.91 3.07
N ALA A 66 6.81 -2.86 3.19
CA ALA A 66 5.44 -2.99 3.66
C ALA A 66 4.61 -3.87 2.70
N ALA A 67 3.77 -4.73 3.26
CA ALA A 67 2.82 -5.50 2.47
C ALA A 67 1.67 -4.62 1.98
N ASP A 68 1.16 -4.91 0.78
CA ASP A 68 0.08 -4.11 0.17
C ASP A 68 -1.27 -4.44 0.83
N GLY A 69 -1.52 -5.71 1.14
CA GLY A 69 -2.77 -6.20 1.74
C GLY A 69 -3.32 -5.34 2.89
N PRO A 70 -2.52 -5.03 3.94
CA PRO A 70 -2.93 -4.18 5.06
C PRO A 70 -3.26 -2.73 4.70
N GLN A 71 -2.73 -2.20 3.59
CA GLN A 71 -2.92 -0.80 3.19
C GLN A 71 -4.21 -0.57 2.38
N PHE A 72 -4.92 -1.63 2.00
CA PHE A 72 -6.19 -1.56 1.28
C PHE A 72 -7.26 -0.72 2.01
N ILE A 73 -7.51 -1.03 3.28
CA ILE A 73 -8.50 -0.33 4.09
C ILE A 73 -8.08 1.12 4.35
N PRO A 74 -6.83 1.41 4.78
CA PRO A 74 -6.32 2.78 4.90
C PRO A 74 -6.52 3.63 3.64
N VAL A 75 -6.25 3.09 2.45
CA VAL A 75 -6.46 3.79 1.18
C VAL A 75 -7.94 4.07 0.95
N LEU A 76 -8.82 3.07 1.11
CA LEU A 76 -10.27 3.25 0.93
C LEU A 76 -10.90 4.20 1.96
N ALA A 77 -10.31 4.33 3.15
CA ALA A 77 -10.76 5.27 4.17
C ALA A 77 -10.51 6.74 3.77
N LYS A 78 -9.51 7.00 2.91
CA LYS A 78 -9.22 8.33 2.38
C LYS A 78 -10.13 8.76 1.23
N VAL A 79 -10.87 7.83 0.62
CA VAL A 79 -11.75 8.14 -0.52
C VAL A 79 -12.90 9.03 -0.08
N ARG A 80 -12.93 10.25 -0.64
CA ARG A 80 -13.99 11.23 -0.46
C ARG A 80 -14.27 11.90 -1.80
N VAL A 81 -15.48 11.75 -2.33
CA VAL A 81 -15.89 12.38 -3.60
C VAL A 81 -17.02 13.36 -3.30
N ARG A 82 -16.79 14.65 -3.58
CA ARG A 82 -17.82 15.69 -3.43
C ARG A 82 -18.94 15.43 -4.44
N GLY A 83 -20.17 15.37 -3.95
CA GLY A 83 -21.38 15.39 -4.77
C GLY A 83 -22.00 16.80 -4.80
N PRO A 84 -23.02 17.02 -5.66
CA PRO A 84 -23.69 18.32 -5.80
C PRO A 84 -24.22 18.89 -4.48
N VAL A 85 -24.82 18.04 -3.64
CA VAL A 85 -25.39 18.43 -2.35
C VAL A 85 -24.98 17.41 -1.27
N GLY A 86 -24.88 17.86 -0.01
CA GLY A 86 -24.69 16.99 1.15
C GLY A 86 -23.24 16.54 1.41
N ARG A 87 -23.08 15.48 2.22
CA ARG A 87 -21.78 14.94 2.65
C ARG A 87 -21.03 14.27 1.48
N PRO A 88 -19.70 14.39 1.39
CA PRO A 88 -18.93 13.66 0.38
C PRO A 88 -19.18 12.15 0.42
N ARG A 89 -19.30 11.54 -0.77
CA ARG A 89 -19.45 10.10 -0.92
C ARG A 89 -18.15 9.40 -0.54
N THR A 90 -18.24 8.49 0.43
CA THR A 90 -17.10 7.68 0.93
C THR A 90 -17.20 6.20 0.55
N ARG A 91 -18.33 5.79 -0.04
CA ARG A 91 -18.62 4.42 -0.47
C ARG A 91 -18.62 4.31 -2.00
N PRO A 92 -17.57 3.70 -2.60
CA PRO A 92 -17.59 3.28 -4.00
C PRO A 92 -18.62 2.17 -4.25
N GLY A 93 -19.18 2.10 -5.45
CA GLY A 93 -20.07 0.99 -5.84
C GLY A 93 -19.32 -0.33 -6.05
N ALA A 94 -18.11 -0.24 -6.60
CA ALA A 94 -17.20 -1.37 -6.80
C ALA A 94 -15.76 -0.94 -6.54
N VAL A 95 -14.91 -1.89 -6.13
CA VAL A 95 -13.46 -1.70 -6.02
C VAL A 95 -12.77 -2.85 -6.75
N ALA A 96 -12.05 -2.49 -7.81
CA ALA A 96 -11.11 -3.37 -8.48
C ALA A 96 -9.74 -3.29 -7.80
N GLY A 97 -9.08 -4.44 -7.65
CA GLY A 97 -7.77 -4.48 -7.01
C GLY A 97 -7.05 -5.78 -7.28
N ASP A 98 -5.74 -5.75 -7.08
CA ASP A 98 -4.90 -6.92 -7.24
C ASP A 98 -5.29 -8.08 -6.34
N LYS A 99 -4.98 -9.27 -6.84
CA LYS A 99 -5.07 -10.54 -6.13
C LYS A 99 -4.35 -10.54 -4.78
N ALA A 100 -3.35 -9.67 -4.58
CA ALA A 100 -2.69 -9.49 -3.29
C ALA A 100 -3.65 -8.96 -2.19
N TYR A 101 -4.70 -8.24 -2.57
CA TYR A 101 -5.71 -7.68 -1.66
C TYR A 101 -6.85 -8.65 -1.32
N SER A 102 -6.79 -9.91 -1.76
CA SER A 102 -7.85 -10.92 -1.60
C SER A 102 -8.07 -11.42 -0.15
N SER A 103 -7.45 -10.80 0.85
CA SER A 103 -7.50 -11.23 2.25
C SER A 103 -8.94 -11.29 2.78
N ARG A 104 -9.19 -12.21 3.72
CA ARG A 104 -10.52 -12.33 4.38
C ARG A 104 -10.94 -11.03 5.06
N GLY A 105 -10.00 -10.31 5.68
CA GLY A 105 -10.24 -9.01 6.30
C GLY A 105 -10.73 -7.96 5.30
N ASN A 106 -10.04 -7.82 4.16
CA ASN A 106 -10.43 -6.86 3.11
C ASN A 106 -11.79 -7.23 2.51
N ARG A 107 -12.05 -8.51 2.27
CA ARG A 107 -13.36 -8.98 1.77
C ARG A 107 -14.49 -8.70 2.77
N THR A 108 -14.25 -8.96 4.05
CA THR A 108 -15.22 -8.70 5.12
C THR A 108 -15.53 -7.21 5.22
N TYR A 109 -14.51 -6.35 5.14
CA TYR A 109 -14.68 -4.91 5.12
C TYR A 109 -15.55 -4.44 3.93
N LEU A 110 -15.26 -4.93 2.72
CA LEU A 110 -16.05 -4.58 1.54
C LEU A 110 -17.51 -5.05 1.65
N ARG A 111 -17.75 -6.27 2.16
CA ARG A 111 -19.10 -6.80 2.39
C ARG A 111 -19.87 -5.98 3.42
N LYS A 112 -19.26 -5.65 4.57
CA LYS A 112 -19.87 -4.81 5.61
C LYS A 112 -20.27 -3.44 5.08
N ARG A 113 -19.49 -2.87 4.15
CA ARG A 113 -19.81 -1.58 3.51
C ARG A 113 -20.67 -1.70 2.26
N GLN A 114 -21.13 -2.90 1.88
CA GLN A 114 -21.88 -3.15 0.64
C GLN A 114 -21.16 -2.64 -0.62
N ILE A 115 -19.84 -2.85 -0.70
CA ILE A 115 -19.01 -2.50 -1.86
C ILE A 115 -18.75 -3.77 -2.68
N LYS A 116 -19.03 -3.75 -3.99
CA LYS A 116 -18.73 -4.88 -4.88
C LYS A 116 -17.21 -5.10 -4.97
N ALA A 117 -16.76 -6.27 -4.54
CA ALA A 117 -15.34 -6.62 -4.52
C ALA A 117 -14.90 -7.27 -5.84
N VAL A 118 -14.26 -6.49 -6.72
CA VAL A 118 -13.74 -6.94 -8.03
C VAL A 118 -12.26 -7.28 -7.88
N ILE A 119 -11.99 -8.27 -7.02
CA ILE A 119 -10.64 -8.72 -6.71
C ILE A 119 -10.58 -10.21 -7.07
N PRO A 120 -9.56 -10.69 -7.80
CA PRO A 120 -9.39 -12.11 -8.06
C PRO A 120 -9.06 -12.88 -6.78
N GLU A 121 -9.51 -14.13 -6.67
CA GLU A 121 -9.13 -15.01 -5.56
C GLU A 121 -7.76 -15.65 -5.81
N LYS A 122 -6.95 -15.86 -4.75
CA LYS A 122 -5.72 -16.64 -4.85
C LYS A 122 -6.02 -18.11 -5.20
N LYS A 123 -5.22 -18.72 -6.10
CA LYS A 123 -5.44 -20.14 -6.49
C LYS A 123 -5.44 -21.03 -5.25
N ASP A 124 -4.50 -20.80 -4.33
CA ASP A 124 -4.40 -21.53 -3.07
C ASP A 124 -5.57 -21.26 -2.13
N GLN A 125 -6.09 -20.02 -2.11
CA GLN A 125 -7.29 -19.68 -1.33
C GLN A 125 -8.52 -20.40 -1.87
N ALA A 126 -8.68 -20.44 -3.19
CA ALA A 126 -9.75 -21.16 -3.85
C ALA A 126 -9.64 -22.68 -3.61
N ALA A 127 -8.43 -23.25 -3.69
CA ALA A 127 -8.17 -24.65 -3.40
C ALA A 127 -8.45 -25.00 -1.93
N ASN A 128 -7.97 -24.19 -0.98
CA ASN A 128 -8.23 -24.37 0.44
C ASN A 128 -9.71 -24.20 0.79
N ARG A 129 -10.42 -23.31 0.09
CA ARG A 129 -11.88 -23.17 0.21
C ARG A 129 -12.59 -24.45 -0.24
N LYS A 130 -12.22 -24.98 -1.42
CA LYS A 130 -12.77 -26.23 -1.96
C LYS A 130 -12.49 -27.42 -1.03
N LYS A 131 -11.27 -27.54 -0.51
CA LYS A 131 -10.88 -28.57 0.48
C LYS A 131 -11.73 -28.53 1.76
N LYS A 132 -12.22 -27.35 2.15
CA LYS A 132 -13.08 -27.17 3.34
C LYS A 132 -14.56 -27.48 3.08
N GLY A 133 -14.95 -27.85 1.85
CA GLY A 133 -16.33 -28.20 1.51
C GLY A 133 -17.34 -27.11 1.89
N SER A 134 -18.44 -27.51 2.54
CA SER A 134 -19.49 -26.59 3.03
C SER A 134 -18.96 -25.53 4.02
N ARG A 135 -17.95 -25.87 4.83
CA ARG A 135 -17.28 -24.95 5.78
C ARG A 135 -16.36 -23.93 5.09
N GLY A 136 -16.09 -24.10 3.79
CA GLY A 136 -15.29 -23.18 2.98
C GLY A 136 -16.04 -21.89 2.61
N GLY A 137 -17.37 -21.91 2.58
CA GLY A 137 -18.19 -20.78 2.18
C GLY A 137 -18.28 -20.54 0.66
N ARG A 138 -19.08 -19.54 0.28
CA ARG A 138 -19.45 -19.24 -1.12
C ARG A 138 -18.22 -18.88 -1.99
N PRO A 139 -18.12 -19.41 -3.22
CA PRO A 139 -17.11 -18.98 -4.20
C PRO A 139 -17.13 -17.47 -4.42
N VAL A 140 -15.96 -16.90 -4.70
CA VAL A 140 -15.84 -15.48 -5.04
C VAL A 140 -16.21 -15.30 -6.52
N GLY A 141 -17.28 -14.54 -6.80
CA GLY A 141 -17.58 -14.12 -8.16
C GLY A 141 -16.52 -13.15 -8.69
N HIS A 142 -16.04 -13.39 -9.91
CA HIS A 142 -15.09 -12.51 -10.61
C HIS A 142 -15.81 -11.84 -11.77
N ASP A 143 -15.95 -10.52 -11.70
CA ASP A 143 -16.45 -9.70 -12.81
C ASP A 143 -15.27 -9.30 -13.68
N ALA A 144 -15.10 -9.96 -14.83
CA ALA A 144 -13.94 -9.77 -15.70
C ALA A 144 -13.91 -8.37 -16.34
N ASP A 145 -15.08 -7.84 -16.71
CA ASP A 145 -15.16 -6.54 -17.36
C ASP A 145 -14.87 -5.40 -16.39
N LEU A 146 -15.44 -5.45 -15.17
CA LEU A 146 -15.05 -4.50 -14.13
C LEU A 146 -13.59 -4.67 -13.69
N TYR A 147 -12.98 -5.85 -13.86
CA TYR A 147 -11.57 -6.04 -13.52
C TYR A 147 -10.63 -5.37 -14.53
N LYS A 148 -11.04 -5.23 -15.81
CA LYS A 148 -10.27 -4.47 -16.83
C LYS A 148 -10.05 -3.01 -16.41
N GLU A 149 -10.98 -2.42 -15.65
CA GLU A 149 -10.85 -1.07 -15.10
C GLU A 149 -9.65 -0.90 -14.15
N ARG A 150 -9.01 -1.99 -13.68
CA ARG A 150 -7.74 -1.91 -12.93
C ARG A 150 -6.64 -1.19 -13.72
N ASN A 151 -6.71 -1.17 -15.06
CA ASN A 151 -5.78 -0.42 -15.91
C ASN A 151 -5.71 1.07 -15.56
N THR A 152 -6.77 1.64 -14.99
CA THR A 152 -6.79 3.04 -14.53
C THR A 152 -5.71 3.34 -13.47
N VAL A 153 -5.39 2.34 -12.64
CA VAL A 153 -4.30 2.41 -11.65
C VAL A 153 -2.96 2.53 -12.35
N GLU A 154 -2.66 1.67 -13.33
CA GLU A 154 -1.39 1.68 -14.08
C GLU A 154 -1.21 3.01 -14.85
N ARG A 155 -2.28 3.48 -15.50
CA ARG A 155 -2.28 4.78 -16.18
C ARG A 155 -2.03 5.94 -15.20
N LEU A 156 -2.61 5.88 -13.99
CA LEU A 156 -2.34 6.87 -12.96
C LEU A 156 -0.89 6.80 -12.47
N ILE A 157 -0.30 5.61 -12.30
CA ILE A 157 1.13 5.46 -11.97
C ILE A 157 1.98 6.19 -13.01
N ASN A 158 1.70 5.98 -14.29
CA ASN A 158 2.42 6.64 -15.38
C ASN A 158 2.24 8.17 -15.33
N LYS A 159 1.02 8.66 -15.07
CA LYS A 159 0.77 10.10 -14.87
C LYS A 159 1.56 10.68 -13.70
N LEU A 160 1.65 9.96 -12.57
CA LEU A 160 2.40 10.39 -11.39
C LEU A 160 3.92 10.39 -11.67
N LYS A 161 4.43 9.35 -12.33
CA LYS A 161 5.85 9.17 -12.65
C LYS A 161 6.37 10.07 -13.76
N ALA A 162 5.50 10.79 -14.48
CA ALA A 162 5.93 11.85 -15.39
C ALA A 162 6.83 12.89 -14.69
N TRP A 163 6.65 13.08 -13.37
CA TRP A 163 7.58 13.86 -12.56
C TRP A 163 8.70 12.96 -12.02
N ARG A 164 9.93 13.19 -12.51
CA ARG A 164 11.12 12.38 -12.16
C ARG A 164 11.38 12.36 -10.65
N GLY A 165 11.17 13.50 -9.97
CA GLY A 165 11.30 13.60 -8.51
C GLY A 165 10.37 12.64 -7.75
N ILE A 166 9.16 12.37 -8.29
CA ILE A 166 8.24 11.37 -7.74
C ILE A 166 8.69 9.96 -8.10
N ALA A 167 9.05 9.74 -9.38
CA ALA A 167 9.41 8.42 -9.89
C ALA A 167 10.61 7.81 -9.17
N THR A 168 11.64 8.63 -8.89
CA THR A 168 12.87 8.19 -8.22
C THR A 168 12.84 8.46 -6.71
N ARG A 169 11.89 9.27 -6.21
CA ARG A 169 11.87 9.82 -4.85
C ARG A 169 13.16 10.57 -4.51
N TYR A 170 13.22 11.84 -4.89
CA TYR A 170 14.31 12.74 -4.48
C TYR A 170 14.15 13.26 -3.05
N ASP A 171 12.92 13.32 -2.54
CA ASP A 171 12.60 13.78 -1.19
C ASP A 171 13.02 12.78 -0.10
N LYS A 172 13.83 13.25 0.84
CA LYS A 172 14.33 12.45 1.98
C LYS A 172 13.26 12.21 3.05
N THR A 173 12.41 13.20 3.31
CA THR A 173 11.34 13.11 4.32
C THR A 173 10.06 12.57 3.68
N PRO A 174 9.23 11.81 4.41
CA PRO A 174 7.97 11.32 3.89
C PRO A 174 6.97 12.46 3.69
N GLU A 175 7.04 13.54 4.47
CA GLU A 175 6.17 14.71 4.38
C GLU A 175 6.38 15.44 3.05
N SER A 176 7.63 15.76 2.71
CA SER A 176 7.96 16.43 1.43
C SER A 176 7.58 15.54 0.23
N TYR A 177 7.83 14.23 0.33
CA TYR A 177 7.43 13.30 -0.72
C TYR A 177 5.91 13.22 -0.88
N LEU A 178 5.16 13.18 0.24
CA LEU A 178 3.69 13.24 0.21
C LEU A 178 3.19 14.55 -0.40
N ALA A 179 3.80 15.68 -0.04
CA ALA A 179 3.45 16.98 -0.59
C ALA A 179 3.63 17.00 -2.11
N GLY A 180 4.75 16.48 -2.63
CA GLY A 180 4.97 16.32 -4.07
C GLY A 180 3.92 15.43 -4.74
N LEU A 181 3.55 14.30 -4.12
CA LEU A 181 2.48 13.43 -4.60
C LEU A 181 1.12 14.13 -4.62
N HIS A 182 0.79 14.89 -3.58
CA HIS A 182 -0.45 15.65 -3.49
C HIS A 182 -0.49 16.79 -4.52
N LEU A 183 0.62 17.48 -4.74
CA LEU A 183 0.74 18.50 -5.77
C LEU A 183 0.50 17.91 -7.16
N ARG A 184 1.19 16.80 -7.49
CA ARG A 184 1.00 16.12 -8.76
C ARG A 184 -0.42 15.59 -8.93
N ALA A 185 -0.99 15.02 -7.88
CA ALA A 185 -2.38 14.59 -7.86
C ALA A 185 -3.34 15.74 -8.17
N SER A 186 -3.12 16.91 -7.56
CA SER A 186 -3.95 18.10 -7.76
C SER A 186 -3.87 18.60 -9.21
N MET A 187 -2.68 18.59 -9.82
CA MET A 187 -2.53 18.94 -11.24
C MET A 187 -3.27 17.98 -12.17
N ILE A 188 -3.31 16.68 -11.85
CA ILE A 188 -4.10 15.69 -12.61
C ILE A 188 -5.60 16.02 -12.52
N TRP A 189 -6.07 16.42 -11.35
CA TRP A 189 -7.47 16.84 -11.14
C TRP A 189 -7.80 18.13 -11.89
N ILE A 190 -6.99 19.18 -11.73
CA ILE A 190 -7.20 20.47 -12.38
C ILE A 190 -7.28 20.28 -13.90
N LYS A 191 -6.31 19.56 -14.49
CA LYS A 191 -6.30 19.30 -15.93
C LYS A 191 -7.57 18.60 -16.42
N ASP A 192 -8.07 17.62 -15.68
CA ASP A 192 -9.31 16.89 -16.06
C ASP A 192 -10.54 17.80 -15.95
N LEU A 193 -10.64 18.59 -14.88
CA LEU A 193 -11.77 19.49 -14.64
C LEU A 193 -11.82 20.64 -15.65
N THR A 194 -10.67 21.18 -16.07
CA THR A 194 -10.59 22.26 -17.07
C THR A 194 -10.76 21.77 -18.50
N GLN A 195 -10.61 20.47 -18.76
CA GLN A 195 -10.85 19.87 -20.09
C GLN A 195 -12.31 19.42 -20.27
N THR A 196 -13.08 19.36 -19.19
CA THR A 196 -14.49 18.97 -19.22
C THR A 196 -15.46 20.12 -18.93
N ALA A 197 -14.93 21.33 -18.75
CA ALA A 197 -15.67 22.59 -18.75
C ALA A 197 -15.50 23.26 -20.11
#